data_AF-A0A2N0KIV5-F1
#
_entry.id   AF-A0A2N0KIV5-F1
#
_cell.length_a   1.000
_cell.length_b   1.000
_cell.length_c   1.000
_cell.angle_alpha   90.00
_cell.angle_beta   90.00
_cell.angle_gamma   90.00
#
_symmetry.space_group_name_H-M   'P 1'
#
loop_
_entity.id
_entity.type
_entity.pdbx_description
1 polymer ?
#
loop_
_entity_poly.entity_id
_entity_poly.type
_entity_poly.pdbx_seq_one_letter_code
_entity_poly.pdbx_strand_id
1 'polypeptide(L)'
;MTEKEIPDGNIGEFQTLIDIVERLRAPGGCPWDREQTHQSLKRNLVEEAYEVLEAIDEGDPKLLAEELGDLLVQVAFHADIAREAGDFQLSDVLTSINRKLVRRHPHVFSDTNVADAREVERNWERIKEQERQEKGERRSLVDGIPKDLPALTYAQLMQDRVARVGFEWDDISGVLDKILEEVQELREAETEAEKVHEMGDLFFSMVNLSRWLNIQAEDALRQANRCFQWRYNKMEELALQRGQDFAGLALEDKEALWQEAKRLEGDDL
;
A
#
# COMPACT_ATOMS: atom_id res chain seq x y z
N MET A 1 -14.52 -31.44 30.47
CA MET A 1 -15.41 -30.67 29.58
C MET A 1 -15.75 -29.39 30.30
N THR A 2 -15.01 -28.31 30.04
CA THR A 2 -15.20 -27.02 30.72
C THR A 2 -15.17 -25.92 29.66
N GLU A 3 -16.38 -25.42 29.40
CA GLU A 3 -16.81 -24.14 28.84
C GLU A 3 -16.08 -23.57 27.60
N LYS A 4 -16.75 -23.75 26.46
CA LYS A 4 -16.48 -23.06 25.19
C LYS A 4 -17.38 -21.82 25.06
N GLU A 5 -17.29 -20.87 25.97
CA GLU A 5 -17.99 -19.58 25.78
C GLU A 5 -17.02 -18.42 25.97
N ILE A 6 -16.88 -17.61 24.92
CA ILE A 6 -16.42 -16.23 25.01
C ILE A 6 -17.70 -15.44 25.29
N PRO A 7 -17.85 -14.78 26.45
CA PRO A 7 -19.07 -14.04 26.75
C PRO A 7 -19.28 -12.92 25.72
N ASP A 8 -20.46 -12.85 25.10
CA ASP A 8 -20.83 -11.84 24.08
C ASP A 8 -20.54 -10.39 24.51
N GLY A 9 -20.56 -10.12 25.82
CA GLY A 9 -20.29 -8.79 26.38
C GLY A 9 -18.85 -8.29 26.19
N ASN A 10 -17.90 -9.14 25.80
CA ASN A 10 -16.49 -8.79 25.69
C ASN A 10 -15.90 -8.85 24.27
N ILE A 11 -16.71 -9.13 23.24
CA ILE A 11 -16.20 -9.38 21.89
C ILE A 11 -15.58 -8.16 21.21
N GLY A 12 -15.93 -6.95 21.66
CA GLY A 12 -15.42 -5.69 21.10
C GLY A 12 -14.08 -5.20 21.65
N GLU A 13 -13.41 -5.98 22.52
CA GLU A 13 -12.13 -5.61 23.10
C GLU A 13 -10.94 -6.18 22.31
N PHE A 14 -9.88 -5.39 22.15
CA PHE A 14 -8.66 -5.85 21.50
C PHE A 14 -8.04 -7.06 22.22
N GLN A 15 -8.12 -7.12 23.55
CA GLN A 15 -7.64 -8.26 24.31
C GLN A 15 -8.38 -9.56 23.95
N THR A 16 -9.69 -9.48 23.69
CA THR A 16 -10.49 -10.64 23.29
C THR A 16 -10.02 -11.23 21.96
N LEU A 17 -9.62 -10.41 21.00
CA LEU A 17 -9.00 -10.89 19.74
C LEU A 17 -7.72 -11.69 20.02
N ILE A 18 -6.86 -11.19 20.91
CA ILE A 18 -5.61 -11.88 21.28
C ILE A 18 -5.90 -13.23 21.93
N ASP A 19 -6.84 -13.26 22.88
CA ASP A 19 -7.24 -14.49 23.58
C ASP A 19 -7.85 -15.52 22.61
N ILE A 20 -8.61 -15.05 21.60
CA ILE A 20 -9.13 -15.90 20.53
C ILE A 20 -8.00 -16.54 19.73
N VAL A 21 -7.03 -15.74 19.25
CA VAL A 21 -5.91 -16.24 18.44
C VAL A 21 -5.04 -17.21 19.23
N GLU A 22 -4.73 -16.92 20.49
CA GLU A 22 -4.01 -17.84 21.38
C GLU A 22 -4.77 -19.17 21.52
N ARG A 23 -6.10 -19.12 21.70
CA ARG A 23 -6.92 -20.33 21.79
C ARG A 23 -6.96 -21.12 20.48
N LEU A 24 -7.00 -20.44 19.33
CA LEU A 24 -6.96 -21.07 18.01
C LEU A 24 -5.65 -21.84 17.80
N ARG A 25 -4.53 -21.28 18.26
CA ARG A 25 -3.19 -21.86 18.09
C ARG A 25 -2.79 -22.87 19.18
N ALA A 26 -3.43 -22.84 20.35
CA ALA A 26 -3.15 -23.75 21.46
C ALA A 26 -3.39 -25.25 21.12
N PRO A 27 -2.82 -26.19 21.92
CA PRO A 27 -3.16 -27.62 21.81
C PRO A 27 -4.67 -27.88 21.94
N GLY A 28 -5.25 -28.56 20.95
CA GLY A 28 -6.71 -28.76 20.86
C GLY A 28 -7.49 -27.62 20.18
N GLY A 29 -6.79 -26.56 19.76
CA GLY A 29 -7.29 -25.54 18.84
C GLY A 29 -7.31 -25.99 17.38
N CYS A 30 -7.37 -25.03 16.47
CA CYS A 30 -7.43 -25.26 15.02
C CYS A 30 -6.07 -25.75 14.49
N PRO A 31 -6.02 -26.91 13.79
CA PRO A 31 -4.77 -27.43 13.23
C PRO A 31 -4.11 -26.47 12.24
N TRP A 32 -4.89 -25.79 11.40
CA TRP A 32 -4.36 -24.86 10.39
C TRP A 32 -3.74 -23.63 11.04
N ASP A 33 -4.41 -23.02 12.03
CA ASP A 33 -3.91 -21.83 12.73
C ASP A 33 -2.60 -22.13 13.48
N ARG A 34 -2.52 -23.30 14.11
CA ARG A 34 -1.34 -23.75 14.85
C ARG A 34 -0.12 -23.98 13.96
N GLU A 35 -0.32 -24.42 12.71
CA GLU A 35 0.77 -24.66 11.76
C GLU A 35 1.32 -23.36 11.15
N GLN A 36 0.65 -22.22 11.35
CA GLN A 36 1.10 -20.94 10.80
C GLN A 36 2.40 -20.46 11.43
N THR A 37 3.24 -19.86 10.58
CA THR A 37 4.52 -19.22 10.92
C THR A 37 4.53 -17.79 10.38
N HIS A 38 5.50 -16.97 10.81
CA HIS A 38 5.69 -15.65 10.22
C HIS A 38 5.84 -15.68 8.70
N GLN A 39 6.45 -16.74 8.15
CA GLN A 39 6.70 -16.83 6.71
C GLN A 39 5.46 -17.24 5.93
N SER A 40 4.62 -18.12 6.47
CA SER A 40 3.39 -18.55 5.79
C SER A 40 2.34 -17.44 5.74
N LEU A 41 2.30 -16.58 6.76
CA LEU A 41 1.32 -15.49 6.86
C LEU A 41 1.68 -14.23 6.06
N LYS A 42 2.89 -14.11 5.49
CA LYS A 42 3.28 -12.92 4.72
C LYS A 42 2.31 -12.61 3.57
N ARG A 43 1.83 -13.65 2.91
CA ARG A 43 0.91 -13.49 1.78
C ARG A 43 -0.42 -12.89 2.25
N ASN A 44 -1.02 -13.48 3.29
CA ASN A 44 -2.26 -12.97 3.88
C ASN A 44 -2.10 -11.52 4.33
N LEU A 45 -1.03 -11.19 5.06
CA LEU A 45 -0.78 -9.80 5.48
C LEU A 45 -0.76 -8.80 4.32
N VAL A 46 -0.23 -9.19 3.17
CA VAL A 46 -0.25 -8.34 1.97
C VAL A 46 -1.66 -8.27 1.38
N GLU A 47 -2.37 -9.40 1.28
CA GLU A 47 -3.75 -9.47 0.81
C GLU A 47 -4.68 -8.56 1.64
N GLU A 48 -4.71 -8.72 2.97
CA GLU A 48 -5.56 -7.88 3.86
C GLU A 48 -5.21 -6.39 3.73
N ALA A 49 -3.92 -6.05 3.54
CA ALA A 49 -3.51 -4.68 3.35
C ALA A 49 -4.06 -4.07 2.06
N TYR A 50 -4.19 -4.88 0.99
CA TYR A 50 -4.82 -4.43 -0.26
C TYR A 50 -6.34 -4.37 -0.17
N GLU A 51 -6.98 -5.25 0.58
CA GLU A 51 -8.42 -5.20 0.81
C GLU A 51 -8.80 -3.95 1.63
N VAL A 52 -7.98 -3.57 2.63
CA VAL A 52 -8.12 -2.26 3.30
C VAL A 52 -8.00 -1.09 2.30
N LEU A 53 -7.05 -1.15 1.36
CA LEU A 53 -6.90 -0.09 0.35
C LEU A 53 -8.10 -0.04 -0.59
N GLU A 54 -8.64 -1.19 -1.00
CA GLU A 54 -9.86 -1.28 -1.81
C GLU A 54 -11.06 -0.69 -1.08
N ALA A 55 -11.25 -1.03 0.19
CA ALA A 55 -12.33 -0.49 1.02
C ALA A 55 -12.25 1.04 1.19
N ILE A 56 -11.04 1.59 1.34
CA ILE A 56 -10.81 3.05 1.35
C ILE A 56 -11.22 3.65 0.02
N ASP A 57 -10.80 3.03 -1.09
CA ASP A 57 -11.05 3.53 -2.42
C ASP A 57 -12.53 3.48 -2.82
N GLU A 58 -13.29 2.51 -2.30
CA GLU A 58 -14.74 2.39 -2.50
C GLU A 58 -15.55 3.31 -1.57
N GLY A 59 -14.92 3.83 -0.52
CA GLY A 59 -15.58 4.68 0.46
C GLY A 59 -16.64 3.94 1.29
N ASP A 60 -16.57 2.61 1.39
CA ASP A 60 -17.48 1.80 2.20
C ASP A 60 -16.95 1.69 3.65
N PRO A 61 -17.57 2.38 4.63
CA PRO A 61 -17.10 2.37 6.00
C PRO A 61 -17.31 1.04 6.71
N LYS A 62 -18.22 0.18 6.24
CA LYS A 62 -18.45 -1.15 6.83
C LYS A 62 -17.38 -2.12 6.37
N LEU A 63 -17.14 -2.16 5.06
CA LEU A 63 -16.05 -2.95 4.50
C LEU A 63 -14.72 -2.53 5.12
N LEU A 64 -14.45 -1.22 5.20
CA LEU A 64 -13.22 -0.73 5.84
C LEU A 64 -13.07 -1.21 7.29
N ALA A 65 -14.16 -1.26 8.06
CA ALA A 65 -14.11 -1.76 9.44
C ALA A 65 -13.84 -3.27 9.51
N GLU A 66 -14.35 -4.04 8.55
CA GLU A 66 -14.11 -5.48 8.40
C GLU A 66 -12.63 -5.75 8.07
N GLU A 67 -12.11 -5.14 7.00
CA GLU A 67 -10.74 -5.35 6.53
C GLU A 67 -9.68 -4.84 7.53
N LEU A 68 -9.97 -3.76 8.26
CA LEU A 68 -9.10 -3.34 9.37
C LEU A 68 -9.09 -4.37 10.50
N GLY A 69 -10.18 -5.09 10.71
CA GLY A 69 -10.27 -6.22 11.62
C GLY A 69 -9.36 -7.37 11.19
N ASP A 70 -9.38 -7.74 9.91
CA ASP A 70 -8.54 -8.80 9.38
C ASP A 70 -7.05 -8.43 9.41
N LEU A 71 -6.72 -7.16 9.16
CA LEU A 71 -5.37 -6.66 9.37
C LEU A 71 -4.92 -6.74 10.85
N LEU A 72 -5.84 -6.51 11.81
CA LEU A 72 -5.55 -6.71 13.24
C LEU A 72 -5.34 -8.18 13.59
N VAL A 73 -6.06 -9.11 12.95
CA VAL A 73 -5.86 -10.57 13.11
C VAL A 73 -4.42 -10.93 12.73
N GLN A 74 -3.87 -10.37 11.64
CA GLN A 74 -2.47 -10.60 11.26
C GLN A 74 -1.50 -10.17 12.38
N VAL A 75 -1.70 -8.97 12.96
CA VAL A 75 -0.87 -8.50 14.09
C VAL A 75 -0.95 -9.45 15.29
N ALA A 76 -2.16 -9.94 15.62
CA ALA A 76 -2.38 -10.89 16.70
C ALA A 76 -1.66 -12.22 16.47
N PHE A 77 -1.75 -12.79 15.26
CA PHE A 77 -1.04 -14.02 14.90
C PHE A 77 0.49 -13.87 15.01
N HIS A 78 1.04 -12.78 14.47
CA HIS A 78 2.48 -12.54 14.57
C HIS A 78 2.92 -12.33 16.03
N ALA A 79 2.14 -11.65 16.85
CA ALA A 79 2.45 -11.49 18.27
C ALA A 79 2.41 -12.83 19.03
N ASP A 80 1.45 -13.70 18.75
CA ASP A 80 1.35 -15.02 19.39
C ASP A 80 2.50 -15.96 18.96
N ILE A 81 2.82 -16.03 17.66
CA ILE A 81 3.95 -16.82 17.14
C ILE A 81 5.26 -16.40 17.82
N ALA A 82 5.51 -15.09 17.94
CA ALA A 82 6.72 -14.58 18.56
C ALA A 82 6.78 -14.86 20.07
N ARG A 83 5.63 -14.79 20.75
CA ARG A 83 5.51 -15.14 22.17
C ARG A 83 5.82 -16.62 22.40
N GLU A 84 5.29 -17.51 21.56
CA GLU A 84 5.59 -18.95 21.61
C GLU A 84 7.08 -19.24 21.40
N ALA A 85 7.74 -18.49 20.51
CA ALA A 85 9.18 -18.59 20.28
C ALA A 85 10.04 -17.97 21.40
N GLY A 86 9.45 -17.16 22.29
CA GLY A 86 10.16 -16.41 23.33
C GLY A 86 10.92 -15.18 22.80
N ASP A 87 10.58 -14.69 21.60
CA ASP A 87 11.29 -13.60 20.92
C ASP A 87 10.81 -12.22 21.40
N PHE A 88 9.49 -11.99 21.38
CA PHE A 88 8.84 -10.78 21.89
C PHE A 88 7.37 -11.04 22.21
N GLN A 89 6.73 -10.13 22.94
CA GLN A 89 5.30 -10.19 23.23
C GLN A 89 4.56 -8.97 22.67
N LEU A 90 3.23 -9.01 22.65
CA LEU A 90 2.39 -7.89 22.20
C LEU A 90 2.71 -6.58 22.93
N SER A 91 3.02 -6.65 24.22
CA SER A 91 3.41 -5.48 25.03
C SER A 91 4.67 -4.81 24.52
N ASP A 92 5.62 -5.55 23.94
CA ASP A 92 6.83 -4.99 23.33
C ASP A 92 6.48 -4.23 22.05
N VAL A 93 5.59 -4.79 21.22
CA VAL A 93 5.08 -4.14 20.00
C VAL A 93 4.40 -2.81 20.36
N LEU A 94 3.45 -2.84 21.29
CA LEU A 94 2.71 -1.68 21.77
C LEU A 94 3.64 -0.63 22.40
N THR A 95 4.58 -1.07 23.24
CA THR A 95 5.56 -0.17 23.86
C THR A 95 6.44 0.52 22.81
N SER A 96 6.89 -0.24 21.81
CA SER A 96 7.72 0.27 20.72
C SER A 96 7.00 1.33 19.89
N ILE A 97 5.76 1.06 19.45
CA ILE A 97 4.99 2.03 18.65
C ILE A 97 4.57 3.24 19.48
N ASN A 98 4.13 3.05 20.73
CA ASN A 98 3.71 4.16 21.59
C ASN A 98 4.87 5.10 21.92
N ARG A 99 6.04 4.57 22.29
CA ARG A 99 7.25 5.40 22.52
C ARG A 99 7.63 6.16 21.26
N LYS A 100 7.58 5.51 20.10
CA LYS A 100 7.89 6.13 18.80
C LYS A 100 6.90 7.25 18.47
N LEU A 101 5.60 7.03 18.63
CA LEU A 101 4.56 8.04 18.37
C LEU A 101 4.70 9.23 19.31
N VAL A 102 4.87 9.00 20.61
CA VAL A 102 5.09 10.08 21.60
C VAL A 102 6.34 10.88 21.25
N ARG A 103 7.48 10.21 21.01
CA ARG A 103 8.75 10.86 20.66
C ARG A 103 8.65 11.70 19.39
N ARG A 104 7.91 11.20 18.38
CA ARG A 104 7.80 11.84 17.06
C ARG A 104 6.72 12.93 16.97
N HIS A 105 5.89 13.09 18.02
CA HIS A 105 4.90 14.17 18.13
C HIS A 105 5.17 15.07 19.34
N PRO A 106 6.34 15.71 19.43
CA PRO A 106 6.66 16.59 20.56
C PRO A 106 5.77 17.83 20.61
N HIS A 107 5.02 18.11 19.54
CA HIS A 107 4.03 19.18 19.50
C HIS A 107 2.67 18.80 20.11
N VAL A 108 2.44 17.51 20.35
CA VAL A 108 1.27 17.01 21.09
C VAL A 108 1.66 16.66 22.53
N PHE A 109 2.84 16.07 22.72
CA PHE A 109 3.25 15.49 24.00
C PHE A 109 4.36 16.27 24.73
N SER A 110 4.74 17.46 24.25
CA SER A 110 5.76 18.32 24.85
C SER A 110 5.51 19.80 24.48
N ASP A 111 6.44 20.70 24.79
CA ASP A 111 6.29 22.15 24.59
C ASP A 111 6.69 22.65 23.18
N THR A 112 6.86 21.76 22.20
CA THR A 112 7.24 22.17 20.83
C THR A 112 6.04 22.76 20.10
N ASN A 113 6.07 24.02 19.69
CA ASN A 113 5.03 24.56 18.81
C ASN A 113 5.38 24.36 17.33
N VAL A 114 4.36 24.10 16.53
CA VAL A 114 4.43 23.99 15.06
C VAL A 114 3.35 24.87 14.44
N ALA A 115 3.66 25.50 13.31
CA ALA A 115 2.76 26.44 12.63
C ALA A 115 1.78 25.71 11.70
N ASP A 116 2.21 24.63 11.04
CA ASP A 116 1.41 23.90 10.05
C ASP A 116 1.85 22.43 9.89
N ALA A 117 1.11 21.68 9.07
CA ALA A 117 1.40 20.29 8.76
C ALA A 117 2.76 20.08 8.09
N ARG A 118 3.24 21.03 7.27
CA ARG A 118 4.55 20.94 6.62
C ARG A 118 5.67 21.04 7.65
N GLU A 119 5.50 21.86 8.68
CA GLU A 119 6.43 21.94 9.79
C GLU A 119 6.43 20.67 10.65
N VAL A 120 5.26 20.05 10.85
CA VAL A 120 5.15 18.73 11.49
C VAL A 120 5.95 17.68 10.72
N GLU A 121 5.79 17.60 9.40
CA GLU A 121 6.52 16.66 8.54
C GLU A 121 8.03 16.87 8.60
N ARG A 122 8.50 18.12 8.50
CA ARG A 122 9.94 18.45 8.63
C ARG A 122 10.49 18.02 9.99
N ASN A 123 9.76 18.28 11.07
CA ASN A 123 10.16 17.88 12.41
C ASN A 123 10.19 16.35 12.56
N TRP A 124 9.19 15.66 12.01
CA TRP A 124 9.11 14.21 12.02
C TRP A 124 10.31 13.56 11.33
N GLU A 125 10.71 14.07 10.18
CA GLU A 125 11.88 13.58 9.44
C GLU A 125 13.20 13.86 10.17
N ARG A 126 13.35 15.04 10.79
CA ARG A 126 14.51 15.35 11.63
C ARG A 126 14.64 14.36 12.81
N ILE A 127 13.54 14.02 13.46
CA ILE A 127 13.54 13.06 14.58
C ILE A 127 13.90 11.65 14.07
N LYS A 128 13.36 11.22 12.91
CA LYS A 128 13.71 9.94 12.29
C LYS A 128 15.20 9.83 11.97
N GLU A 129 15.81 10.91 11.51
CA GLU A 129 17.25 10.95 11.26
C GLU A 129 18.07 10.81 12.54
N GLN A 130 17.69 11.51 13.61
CA GLN A 130 18.33 11.38 14.93
C GLN A 130 18.22 9.95 15.48
N GLU A 131 17.06 9.31 15.35
CA GLU A 131 16.86 7.92 15.76
C GLU A 131 17.76 6.94 14.99
N ARG A 132 17.99 7.16 13.68
CA ARG A 132 18.91 6.34 12.87
C ARG A 132 20.35 6.50 13.34
N GLN A 133 20.78 7.73 13.61
CA GLN A 133 22.12 8.03 14.10
C GLN A 133 22.38 7.40 15.47
N GLU A 134 21.41 7.47 16.39
CA GLU A 134 21.49 6.84 17.72
C GLU A 134 21.66 5.32 17.65
N LYS A 135 21.06 4.67 16.64
CA LYS A 135 21.18 3.22 16.41
C LYS A 135 22.48 2.81 15.70
N GLY A 136 23.34 3.77 15.32
CA GLY A 136 24.55 3.49 14.57
C GLY A 136 24.31 2.97 13.15
N GLU A 137 23.09 3.13 12.62
CA GLU A 137 22.74 2.66 11.28
C GLU A 137 23.26 3.65 10.23
N ARG A 138 24.45 3.40 9.68
CA ARG A 138 24.89 4.03 8.42
C ARG A 138 24.32 3.23 7.25
N ARG A 139 23.08 3.54 6.87
CA ARG A 139 22.42 3.01 5.68
C ARG A 139 22.33 4.11 4.63
N SER A 140 22.53 3.77 3.35
CA SER A 140 22.22 4.68 2.25
C SER A 140 20.76 5.15 2.37
N LEU A 141 20.42 6.33 1.85
CA LEU A 141 19.04 6.82 1.88
C LEU A 141 18.09 5.84 1.17
N VAL A 142 18.59 5.17 0.13
CA VAL A 142 17.82 4.18 -0.63
C VAL A 142 17.84 2.79 0.02
N ASP A 143 18.65 2.57 1.06
CA ASP A 143 18.66 1.31 1.80
C ASP A 143 17.47 1.21 2.77
N GLY A 144 16.98 -0.01 2.99
CA GLY A 144 15.87 -0.26 3.92
C GLY A 144 14.50 0.15 3.38
N ILE A 145 14.35 0.35 2.07
CA ILE A 145 13.05 0.24 1.41
C ILE A 145 12.74 -1.27 1.31
N PRO A 146 11.57 -1.75 1.77
CA PRO A 146 11.23 -3.16 1.66
C PRO A 146 11.22 -3.59 0.19
N LYS A 147 11.92 -4.68 -0.13
CA LYS A 147 12.09 -5.16 -1.51
C LYS A 147 10.80 -5.74 -2.11
N ASP A 148 9.87 -6.13 -1.25
CA ASP A 148 8.61 -6.75 -1.64
C ASP A 148 7.50 -5.71 -1.90
N LEU A 149 7.82 -4.41 -1.83
CA LEU A 149 6.88 -3.36 -2.23
C LEU A 149 6.60 -3.41 -3.74
N PRO A 150 5.40 -3.01 -4.17
CA PRO A 150 5.13 -2.73 -5.58
C PRO A 150 6.16 -1.80 -6.19
N ALA A 151 6.48 -2.01 -7.46
CA ALA A 151 7.56 -1.30 -8.13
C ALA A 151 7.35 0.23 -8.13
N LEU A 152 6.11 0.72 -8.32
CA LEU A 152 5.85 2.16 -8.34
C LEU A 152 5.99 2.76 -6.93
N THR A 153 5.42 2.11 -5.90
CA THR A 153 5.60 2.51 -4.50
C THR A 153 7.07 2.49 -4.09
N TYR A 154 7.82 1.46 -4.49
CA TYR A 154 9.25 1.34 -4.22
C TYR A 154 10.04 2.50 -4.86
N ALA A 155 9.79 2.77 -6.14
CA ALA A 155 10.42 3.88 -6.87
C ALA A 155 10.06 5.24 -6.25
N GLN A 156 8.79 5.46 -5.90
CA GLN A 156 8.34 6.72 -5.32
C GLN A 156 8.98 6.97 -3.96
N LEU A 157 9.01 5.96 -3.08
CA LEU A 157 9.69 6.05 -1.78
C LEU A 157 11.19 6.30 -1.94
N MET A 158 11.83 5.71 -2.96
CA MET A 158 13.23 5.98 -3.25
C MET A 158 13.45 7.45 -3.62
N GLN A 159 12.63 7.95 -4.55
CA GLN A 159 12.67 9.33 -5.02
C GLN A 159 12.38 10.33 -3.90
N ASP A 160 11.37 10.06 -3.06
CA ASP A 160 11.07 10.86 -1.86
C ASP A 160 12.26 10.97 -0.92
N ARG A 161 13.05 9.89 -0.77
CA ARG A 161 14.20 9.87 0.15
C ARG A 161 15.40 10.65 -0.40
N VAL A 162 15.66 10.57 -1.71
CA VAL A 162 16.77 11.30 -2.34
C VAL A 162 16.43 12.79 -2.51
N ALA A 163 15.17 13.12 -2.77
CA ALA A 163 14.67 14.50 -2.80
C ALA A 163 14.94 15.24 -1.49
N ARG A 164 14.80 14.57 -0.34
CA ARG A 164 15.04 15.16 1.00
C ARG A 164 16.46 15.67 1.22
N VAL A 165 17.44 15.19 0.45
CA VAL A 165 18.83 15.67 0.52
C VAL A 165 19.20 16.58 -0.65
N GLY A 166 18.20 17.07 -1.39
CA GLY A 166 18.38 17.98 -2.50
C GLY A 166 18.77 17.31 -3.82
N PHE A 167 18.59 15.99 -3.94
CA PHE A 167 18.72 15.31 -5.24
C PHE A 167 17.37 15.37 -5.98
N GLU A 168 17.10 16.54 -6.56
CA GLU A 168 15.84 16.89 -7.20
C GLU A 168 16.04 18.04 -8.21
N TRP A 169 15.12 18.19 -9.16
CA TRP A 169 15.10 19.31 -10.10
C TRP A 169 14.58 20.59 -9.42
N ASP A 170 14.92 21.76 -9.98
CA ASP A 170 14.46 23.05 -9.45
C ASP A 170 12.95 23.26 -9.67
N ASP A 171 12.42 22.70 -10.77
CA ASP A 171 11.00 22.74 -11.10
C ASP A 171 10.55 21.54 -11.95
N ILE A 172 9.24 21.44 -12.15
CA ILE A 172 8.59 20.31 -12.84
C ILE A 172 8.99 20.19 -14.32
N SER A 173 9.47 21.25 -14.97
CA SER A 173 9.85 21.21 -16.39
C SER A 173 11.00 20.23 -16.61
N GLY A 174 11.97 20.19 -15.69
CA GLY A 174 13.08 19.25 -15.77
C GLY A 174 12.64 17.78 -15.71
N VAL A 175 11.55 17.49 -15.00
CA VAL A 175 10.96 16.14 -14.96
C VAL A 175 10.26 15.80 -16.27
N LEU A 176 9.52 16.76 -16.84
CA LEU A 176 8.86 16.58 -18.14
C LEU A 176 9.87 16.41 -19.27
N ASP A 177 10.95 17.20 -19.26
CA ASP A 177 12.04 17.10 -20.21
C ASP A 177 12.71 15.71 -20.12
N LYS A 178 12.93 15.20 -18.90
CA LYS A 178 13.45 13.84 -18.72
C LYS A 178 12.51 12.77 -19.26
N ILE A 179 11.20 12.88 -19.07
CA ILE A 179 10.23 11.96 -19.70
C ILE A 179 10.34 11.96 -21.23
N LEU A 180 10.52 13.13 -21.85
CA LEU A 180 10.70 13.23 -23.30
C LEU A 180 12.02 12.59 -23.76
N GLU A 181 13.08 12.74 -22.97
CA GLU A 181 14.37 12.08 -23.17
C GLU A 181 14.22 10.55 -23.13
N GLU A 182 13.61 9.99 -22.07
CA GLU A 182 13.38 8.55 -21.94
C GLU A 182 12.54 7.97 -23.09
N VAL A 183 11.53 8.71 -23.55
CA VAL A 183 10.73 8.32 -24.72
C VAL A 183 11.60 8.27 -25.98
N GLN A 184 12.55 9.19 -26.13
CA GLN A 184 13.46 9.21 -27.28
C GLN A 184 14.47 8.06 -27.20
N GLU A 185 15.06 7.81 -26.02
CA GLU A 185 15.98 6.69 -25.77
C GLU A 185 15.30 5.34 -26.06
N LEU A 186 14.06 5.15 -25.58
CA LEU A 186 13.25 3.96 -25.87
C LEU A 186 12.98 3.78 -27.38
N ARG A 187 12.86 4.86 -28.16
CA ARG A 187 12.68 4.78 -29.62
C ARG A 187 13.96 4.42 -30.36
N GLU A 188 15.11 4.78 -29.80
CA GLU A 188 16.44 4.49 -30.35
C GLU A 188 16.94 3.10 -29.95
N ALA A 189 16.37 2.50 -28.90
CA ALA A 189 16.70 1.16 -28.43
C ALA A 189 16.49 0.08 -29.52
N GLU A 190 17.57 -0.61 -29.90
CA GLU A 190 17.55 -1.60 -30.97
C GLU A 190 17.35 -3.03 -30.43
N THR A 191 17.98 -3.32 -29.28
CA THR A 191 17.95 -4.64 -28.64
C THR A 191 16.82 -4.76 -27.62
N GLU A 192 16.43 -6.00 -27.31
CA GLU A 192 15.42 -6.26 -26.28
C GLU A 192 15.88 -5.79 -24.89
N ALA A 193 17.17 -5.95 -24.59
CA ALA A 193 17.73 -5.53 -23.31
C ALA A 193 17.67 -4.00 -23.15
N GLU A 194 18.01 -3.25 -24.19
CA GLU A 194 17.87 -1.79 -24.20
C GLU A 194 16.40 -1.39 -24.04
N LYS A 195 15.47 -1.99 -24.78
CA LYS A 195 14.04 -1.67 -24.64
C LYS A 195 13.50 -1.89 -23.23
N VAL A 196 13.90 -2.98 -22.58
CA VAL A 196 13.51 -3.25 -21.19
C VAL A 196 14.11 -2.20 -20.24
N HIS A 197 15.37 -1.80 -20.46
CA HIS A 197 16.04 -0.77 -19.68
C HIS A 197 15.33 0.58 -19.82
N GLU A 198 15.19 1.09 -21.04
CA GLU A 198 14.59 2.41 -21.30
C GLU A 198 13.11 2.46 -20.90
N MET A 199 12.38 1.35 -21.03
CA MET A 199 11.00 1.27 -20.51
C MET A 199 10.97 1.38 -18.97
N GLY A 200 11.95 0.79 -18.29
CA GLY A 200 12.13 0.92 -16.85
C GLY A 200 12.40 2.35 -16.41
N ASP A 201 13.28 3.06 -17.12
CA ASP A 201 13.62 4.46 -16.83
C ASP A 201 12.46 5.40 -17.16
N LEU A 202 11.68 5.11 -18.20
CA LEU A 202 10.42 5.80 -18.47
C LEU A 202 9.40 5.62 -17.33
N PHE A 203 9.21 4.39 -16.81
CA PHE A 203 8.36 4.17 -15.63
C PHE A 203 8.87 4.93 -14.42
N PHE A 204 10.18 4.91 -14.17
CA PHE A 204 10.80 5.63 -13.05
C PHE A 204 10.57 7.14 -13.17
N SER A 205 10.70 7.71 -14.36
CA SER A 205 10.45 9.12 -14.65
C SER A 205 8.97 9.51 -14.50
N MET A 206 8.03 8.65 -14.91
CA MET A 206 6.60 8.86 -14.67
C MET A 206 6.22 8.82 -13.19
N VAL A 207 6.88 7.96 -12.39
CA VAL A 207 6.72 7.97 -10.92
C VAL A 207 7.22 9.29 -10.33
N ASN A 208 8.33 9.82 -10.85
CA ASN A 208 8.86 11.10 -10.41
C ASN A 208 7.92 12.26 -10.74
N LEU A 209 7.30 12.26 -11.93
CA LEU A 209 6.26 13.22 -12.27
C LEU A 209 5.06 13.12 -11.31
N SER A 210 4.61 11.91 -11.01
CA SER A 210 3.50 11.67 -10.06
C SER A 210 3.81 12.30 -8.70
N ARG A 211 5.03 12.10 -8.19
CA ARG A 211 5.51 12.71 -6.94
C ARG A 211 5.50 14.24 -6.97
N TRP A 212 5.96 14.87 -8.05
CA TRP A 212 5.88 16.33 -8.24
C TRP A 212 4.44 16.86 -8.27
N LEU A 213 3.52 16.06 -8.79
CA LEU A 213 2.09 16.36 -8.79
C LEU A 213 1.40 16.04 -7.46
N ASN A 214 2.12 15.53 -6.45
CA ASN A 214 1.59 15.02 -5.18
C ASN A 214 0.57 13.88 -5.35
N ILE A 215 0.81 13.01 -6.34
CA ILE A 215 0.00 11.84 -6.66
C ILE A 215 0.75 10.57 -6.22
N GLN A 216 0.06 9.67 -5.51
CA GLN A 216 0.59 8.33 -5.23
C GLN A 216 0.56 7.49 -6.52
N ALA A 217 1.72 7.10 -7.03
CA ALA A 217 1.86 6.52 -8.37
C ALA A 217 1.15 5.15 -8.47
N GLU A 218 1.29 4.32 -7.44
CA GLU A 218 0.64 3.00 -7.37
C GLU A 218 -0.89 3.15 -7.35
N ASP A 219 -1.42 4.06 -6.54
CA ASP A 219 -2.87 4.29 -6.45
C ASP A 219 -3.45 4.87 -7.74
N ALA A 220 -2.73 5.76 -8.41
CA ALA A 220 -3.13 6.28 -9.72
C ALA A 220 -3.28 5.16 -10.76
N LEU A 221 -2.34 4.21 -10.79
CA LEU A 221 -2.43 3.05 -11.68
C LEU A 221 -3.54 2.08 -11.25
N ARG A 222 -3.71 1.83 -9.94
CA ARG A 222 -4.82 1.02 -9.42
C ARG A 222 -6.18 1.61 -9.83
N GLN A 223 -6.36 2.92 -9.75
CA GLN A 223 -7.57 3.61 -10.20
C GLN A 223 -7.77 3.45 -11.71
N ALA A 224 -6.73 3.65 -12.52
CA ALA A 224 -6.80 3.46 -13.97
C ALA A 224 -7.20 2.02 -14.36
N ASN A 225 -6.67 1.03 -13.65
CA ASN A 225 -7.01 -0.39 -13.84
C ASN A 225 -8.50 -0.66 -13.53
N ARG A 226 -9.02 -0.11 -12.43
CA ARG A 226 -10.44 -0.23 -12.06
C ARG A 226 -11.36 0.41 -13.11
N CYS A 227 -11.04 1.62 -13.57
CA CYS A 227 -11.77 2.26 -14.66
C CYS A 227 -11.75 1.41 -15.94
N PHE A 228 -10.59 0.85 -16.31
CA PHE A 228 -10.49 -0.03 -17.47
C PHE A 228 -11.38 -1.28 -17.31
N GLN A 229 -11.31 -1.95 -16.16
CA GLN A 229 -12.10 -3.13 -15.88
C GLN A 229 -13.60 -2.84 -15.91
N TRP A 230 -14.04 -1.75 -15.26
CA TRP A 230 -15.44 -1.32 -15.26
C TRP A 230 -15.91 -1.06 -16.69
N ARG A 231 -15.14 -0.30 -17.49
CA ARG A 231 -15.51 0.03 -18.87
C ARG A 231 -15.59 -1.23 -19.73
N TYR A 232 -14.62 -2.14 -19.61
CA TYR A 232 -14.61 -3.38 -20.36
C TYR A 232 -15.83 -4.26 -20.01
N ASN A 233 -16.13 -4.47 -18.73
CA ASN A 233 -17.31 -5.21 -18.29
C ASN A 233 -18.60 -4.55 -18.80
N LYS A 234 -18.66 -3.22 -18.79
CA LYS A 234 -19.81 -2.47 -19.29
C LYS A 234 -20.01 -2.65 -20.79
N MET A 235 -18.92 -2.72 -21.56
CA MET A 235 -18.98 -3.01 -23.00
C MET A 235 -19.53 -4.41 -23.27
N GLU A 236 -19.12 -5.41 -22.49
CA GLU A 236 -19.66 -6.78 -22.60
C GLU A 236 -21.16 -6.81 -22.28
N GLU A 237 -21.58 -6.11 -21.22
CA GLU A 237 -22.99 -5.97 -20.86
C GLU A 237 -23.80 -5.30 -21.98
N LEU A 238 -23.33 -4.18 -22.52
CA LEU A 238 -23.99 -3.44 -23.59
C LEU A 238 -24.10 -4.28 -24.87
N ALA A 239 -23.04 -5.01 -25.24
CA ALA A 239 -23.06 -5.92 -26.39
C ALA A 239 -24.09 -7.04 -26.19
N LEU A 240 -24.13 -7.65 -25.00
CA LEU A 240 -25.09 -8.69 -24.66
C LEU A 240 -26.54 -8.17 -24.71
N GLN A 241 -26.80 -6.99 -24.17
CA GLN A 241 -28.12 -6.33 -24.23
C GLN A 241 -28.58 -6.08 -25.67
N ARG A 242 -27.65 -5.87 -26.59
CA ARG A 242 -27.90 -5.68 -28.02
C ARG A 242 -27.97 -6.99 -28.79
N GLY A 243 -27.82 -8.13 -28.13
CA GLY A 243 -27.77 -9.46 -28.77
C GLY A 243 -26.53 -9.64 -29.66
N GLN A 244 -25.45 -8.92 -29.39
CA GLN A 244 -24.19 -8.98 -30.12
C GLN A 244 -23.19 -9.90 -29.40
N ASP A 245 -22.42 -10.68 -30.15
CA ASP A 245 -21.25 -11.38 -29.61
C ASP A 245 -20.08 -10.41 -29.53
N PHE A 246 -19.74 -9.98 -28.31
CA PHE A 246 -18.67 -9.01 -28.07
C PHE A 246 -17.31 -9.47 -28.62
N ALA A 247 -16.98 -10.76 -28.51
CA ALA A 247 -15.69 -11.28 -28.96
C ALA A 247 -15.53 -11.11 -30.48
N GLY A 248 -16.61 -11.35 -31.23
CA GLY A 248 -16.67 -11.26 -32.69
C GLY A 248 -16.81 -9.84 -33.25
N LEU A 249 -17.00 -8.81 -32.42
CA LEU A 249 -17.10 -7.43 -32.89
C LEU A 249 -15.78 -6.92 -33.47
N ALA A 250 -15.89 -6.10 -34.52
CA ALA A 250 -14.77 -5.34 -35.07
C ALA A 250 -14.26 -4.31 -34.06
N LEU A 251 -13.02 -3.84 -34.24
CA LEU A 251 -12.41 -2.89 -33.31
C LEU A 251 -13.19 -1.57 -33.28
N GLU A 252 -13.73 -1.14 -34.42
CA GLU A 252 -14.53 0.08 -34.52
C GLU A 252 -15.83 -0.02 -33.70
N ASP A 253 -16.48 -1.19 -33.70
CA ASP A 253 -17.69 -1.44 -32.91
C ASP A 253 -17.35 -1.54 -31.40
N LYS A 254 -16.21 -2.16 -31.06
CA LYS A 254 -15.69 -2.19 -29.68
C LYS A 254 -15.35 -0.79 -29.19
N GLU A 255 -14.74 0.04 -30.03
CA GLU A 255 -14.44 1.44 -29.69
C GLU A 255 -15.73 2.26 -29.47
N ALA A 256 -16.76 2.04 -30.28
CA ALA A 256 -18.06 2.68 -30.07
C ALA A 256 -18.69 2.31 -28.72
N LEU A 257 -18.61 1.02 -28.33
CA LEU A 257 -19.03 0.55 -27.00
C LEU A 257 -18.16 1.15 -25.89
N TRP A 258 -16.84 1.26 -26.09
CA TRP A 258 -15.91 1.85 -25.12
C TRP A 258 -16.25 3.33 -24.85
N GLN A 259 -16.49 4.11 -25.89
CA GLN A 259 -16.89 5.51 -25.75
C GLN A 259 -18.26 5.67 -25.07
N GLU A 260 -19.15 4.70 -25.26
CA GLU A 260 -20.43 4.65 -24.55
C GLU A 260 -20.27 4.30 -23.07
N ALA A 261 -19.51 3.26 -22.74
CA ALA A 261 -19.16 2.93 -21.38
C ALA A 261 -18.52 4.13 -20.67
N LYS A 262 -17.55 4.81 -21.30
CA LYS A 262 -16.91 6.01 -20.74
C LYS A 262 -17.89 7.15 -20.44
N ARG A 263 -18.98 7.29 -21.20
CA ARG A 263 -20.02 8.29 -20.90
C ARG A 263 -20.84 7.90 -19.67
N LEU A 264 -21.17 6.62 -19.53
CA LEU A 264 -21.92 6.09 -18.39
C LEU A 264 -21.09 6.12 -17.09
N GLU A 265 -19.78 5.89 -17.18
CA GLU A 265 -18.86 5.93 -16.02
C GLU A 265 -18.88 7.28 -15.31
N GLY A 266 -18.91 8.38 -16.07
CA GLY A 266 -18.94 9.74 -15.51
C GLY A 266 -20.25 10.11 -14.80
N ASP A 267 -21.28 9.29 -14.92
CA ASP A 267 -22.55 9.43 -14.20
C ASP A 267 -22.59 8.57 -12.91
N ASP A 268 -21.68 7.59 -12.78
CA ASP A 268 -21.65 6.58 -11.69
C ASP A 268 -20.49 6.77 -10.68
N LEU A 269 -19.47 7.60 -11.00
CA LEU A 269 -18.35 8.00 -10.12
C LEU A 269 -18.48 9.46 -9.63
#